data_AF-A0A8H5AM97-F1
#
_entry.id   AF-A0A8H5AM97-F1
#
_cell.length_a   1.000
_cell.length_b   1.000
_cell.length_c   1.000
_cell.angle_alpha   90.00
_cell.angle_beta   90.00
_cell.angle_gamma   90.00
#
_symmetry.space_group_name_H-M   'P 1'
#
loop_
_entity.id
_entity.type
_entity.pdbx_description
1 polymer ?
#
loop_
_entity_poly.entity_id
_entity_poly.type
_entity_poly.pdbx_seq_one_letter_code
_entity_poly.pdbx_strand_id
1 'polypeptide(L)'
;MGYSESPTIPESFSSYFQAQTSIDAIYNMTIQHFRRTADYRLGDMRNEPATPEVLLEQYEIHDLLEQWKSSFDKFEAETPQDLIQTSLTSRIWLFHVYEVCMVLSRVQFVTDEMDYDAFIPNFTRMVEGARELAGLRTRPTPSEFHFEMGFAPYLFFAAIKCRVLETRIEALRLMGVLCAAQESLWNSHTLQVVAQRIIDLEHGISGQDVESFMTQYGVLPPDEMRVRHFVIGPTESGSDGSVGRDLTFYMTTKDGGLYLKRERFPTKGPNEAAEGAPGVFEVDLEMDKLSLSEIETWSSTKSGSV
;
A
#
# COMPACT_ATOMS: atom_id res chain seq x y z
N MET A 1 23.32 18.72 2.21
CA MET A 1 23.85 18.22 3.51
C MET A 1 23.88 16.70 3.41
N GLY A 2 25.07 16.11 3.56
CA GLY A 2 25.32 14.66 3.61
C GLY A 2 25.13 13.90 2.29
N TYR A 3 26.18 13.72 1.49
CA TYR A 3 26.26 12.55 0.61
C TYR A 3 26.35 11.34 1.53
N SER A 4 25.24 10.65 1.77
CA SER A 4 25.29 9.27 2.28
C SER A 4 26.06 8.47 1.23
N GLU A 5 27.09 7.74 1.63
CA GLU A 5 27.70 6.76 0.72
C GLU A 5 26.59 5.83 0.21
N SER A 6 26.55 5.61 -1.10
CA SER A 6 25.62 4.66 -1.72
C SER A 6 25.83 3.28 -1.09
N PRO A 7 24.77 2.57 -0.71
CA PRO A 7 24.92 1.27 -0.08
C PRO A 7 25.63 0.30 -1.03
N THR A 8 26.59 -0.45 -0.52
CA THR A 8 27.31 -1.46 -1.31
C THR A 8 26.68 -2.83 -1.11
N ILE A 9 26.36 -3.53 -2.20
CA ILE A 9 25.82 -4.89 -2.16
C ILE A 9 26.97 -5.90 -2.29
N PRO A 10 27.11 -6.88 -1.37
CA PRO A 10 28.12 -7.91 -1.49
C PRO A 10 27.79 -8.91 -2.62
N GLU A 11 28.80 -9.62 -3.15
CA GLU A 11 28.59 -10.65 -4.19
C GLU A 11 27.73 -11.84 -3.74
N SER A 12 27.68 -12.12 -2.43
CA SER A 12 26.79 -13.08 -1.79
C SER A 12 26.59 -12.66 -0.34
N PHE A 13 25.41 -12.95 0.22
CA PHE A 13 25.15 -12.72 1.64
C PHE A 13 25.68 -13.87 2.50
N SER A 14 26.03 -13.55 3.75
CA SER A 14 26.46 -14.52 4.76
C SER A 14 25.32 -14.92 5.72
N SER A 15 24.23 -14.14 5.74
CA SER A 15 23.07 -14.36 6.59
C SER A 15 21.86 -13.53 6.13
N TYR A 16 20.66 -13.95 6.53
CA TYR A 16 19.44 -13.16 6.36
C TYR A 16 19.54 -11.76 6.99
N PHE A 17 20.27 -11.60 8.09
CA PHE A 17 20.46 -10.30 8.74
C PHE A 17 21.28 -9.32 7.88
N GLN A 18 22.31 -9.81 7.18
CA GLN A 18 23.07 -8.99 6.25
C GLN A 18 22.23 -8.61 5.02
N ALA A 19 21.44 -9.56 4.49
CA ALA A 19 20.49 -9.29 3.42
C ALA A 19 19.43 -8.26 3.83
N GLN A 20 18.95 -8.33 5.07
CA GLN A 20 18.01 -7.38 5.66
C GLN A 20 18.60 -5.97 5.76
N THR A 21 19.79 -5.84 6.35
CA THR A 21 20.43 -4.53 6.53
C THR A 21 20.64 -3.81 5.19
N SER A 22 20.97 -4.56 4.13
CA SER A 22 21.16 -3.99 2.79
C SER A 22 19.84 -3.63 2.10
N ILE A 23 18.80 -4.46 2.16
CA ILE A 23 17.50 -4.12 1.55
C ILE A 23 16.81 -2.97 2.30
N ASP A 24 17.01 -2.85 3.62
CA ASP A 24 16.45 -1.73 4.40
C ASP A 24 17.06 -0.38 3.97
N ALA A 25 18.35 -0.36 3.59
CA ALA A 25 18.97 0.82 3.01
C ALA A 25 18.34 1.20 1.65
N ILE A 26 18.16 0.21 0.77
CA ILE A 26 17.51 0.39 -0.54
C ILE A 26 16.05 0.84 -0.35
N TYR A 27 15.33 0.26 0.61
CA TYR A 27 13.95 0.63 0.94
C TYR A 27 13.86 2.10 1.38
N ASN A 28 14.77 2.54 2.25
CA ASN A 28 14.81 3.94 2.67
C ASN A 28 15.07 4.89 1.49
N MET A 29 16.02 4.56 0.61
CA MET A 29 16.26 5.33 -0.62
C MET A 29 15.00 5.36 -1.50
N THR A 30 14.38 4.20 -1.73
CA THR A 30 13.16 4.05 -2.55
C THR A 30 12.01 4.88 -1.98
N ILE A 31 11.77 4.85 -0.68
CA ILE A 31 10.69 5.61 -0.04
C ILE A 31 10.97 7.11 -0.09
N GLN A 32 12.21 7.55 0.16
CA GLN A 32 12.58 8.96 0.07
C GLN A 32 12.40 9.48 -1.36
N HIS A 33 12.87 8.72 -2.33
CA HIS A 33 12.73 9.04 -3.75
C HIS A 33 11.25 9.05 -4.18
N PHE A 34 10.47 8.04 -3.79
CA PHE A 34 9.03 7.96 -4.03
C PHE A 34 8.27 9.15 -3.44
N ARG A 35 8.62 9.58 -2.21
CA ARG A 35 7.99 10.75 -1.55
C ARG A 35 8.37 12.06 -2.22
N ARG A 36 9.64 12.25 -2.58
CA ARG A 36 10.13 13.46 -3.28
C ARG A 36 9.54 13.62 -4.68
N THR A 37 9.17 12.50 -5.30
CA THR A 37 8.54 12.45 -6.63
C THR A 37 7.00 12.42 -6.58
N ALA A 38 6.38 12.65 -5.41
CA ALA A 38 4.92 12.60 -5.29
C ALA A 38 4.20 13.59 -6.23
N ASP A 39 4.83 14.73 -6.50
CA ASP A 39 4.27 15.77 -7.37
C ASP A 39 4.11 15.32 -8.83
N TYR A 40 4.96 14.38 -9.30
CA TYR A 40 4.83 13.74 -10.62
C TYR A 40 3.66 12.76 -10.72
N ARG A 41 3.02 12.40 -9.60
CA ARG A 41 1.83 11.52 -9.60
C ARG A 41 0.56 12.28 -9.26
N LEU A 42 0.66 13.21 -8.32
CA LEU A 42 -0.51 13.83 -7.67
C LEU A 42 -0.56 15.36 -7.79
N GLY A 43 0.44 16.01 -8.37
CA GLY A 43 0.50 17.47 -8.45
C GLY A 43 0.90 17.98 -9.83
N ASP A 44 1.54 19.15 -9.87
CA ASP A 44 1.65 19.96 -11.08
C ASP A 44 2.63 19.38 -12.10
N MET A 45 3.54 18.51 -11.63
CA MET A 45 4.57 17.87 -12.44
C MET A 45 4.07 16.60 -13.15
N ARG A 46 2.78 16.24 -13.05
CA ARG A 46 2.24 14.93 -13.52
C ARG A 46 2.45 14.64 -15.02
N ASN A 47 2.60 15.67 -15.84
CA ASN A 47 2.86 15.51 -17.28
C ASN A 47 4.20 16.10 -17.71
N GLU A 48 5.01 16.53 -16.73
CA GLU A 48 6.31 17.12 -16.98
C GLU A 48 7.38 16.05 -16.99
N PRO A 49 8.43 16.19 -17.83
CA PRO A 49 9.54 15.26 -17.81
C PRO A 49 10.29 15.32 -16.49
N ALA A 50 10.67 14.14 -15.96
CA ALA A 50 11.52 14.06 -14.78
C ALA A 50 12.89 14.70 -15.03
N THR A 51 13.45 15.35 -14.01
CA THR A 51 14.79 15.94 -14.12
C THR A 51 15.86 14.86 -14.21
N PRO A 52 17.04 15.15 -14.80
CA PRO A 52 18.14 14.19 -14.86
C PRO A 52 18.56 13.64 -13.50
N GLU A 53 18.54 14.45 -12.44
CA GLU A 53 18.91 14.04 -11.08
C GLU A 53 17.92 13.02 -10.53
N VAL A 54 16.63 13.23 -10.77
CA VAL A 54 15.56 12.30 -10.37
C VAL A 54 15.71 10.97 -11.11
N LEU A 55 15.99 11.00 -12.41
CA LEU A 55 16.21 9.80 -13.20
C LEU A 55 17.46 9.03 -12.75
N LEU A 56 18.56 9.74 -12.46
CA LEU A 56 19.80 9.13 -11.97
C LEU A 56 19.59 8.41 -10.62
N GLU A 57 18.87 9.02 -9.68
CA GLU A 57 18.52 8.39 -8.39
C GLU A 57 17.64 7.15 -8.60
N GLN A 58 16.69 7.20 -9.54
CA GLN A 58 15.90 6.02 -9.93
C GLN A 58 16.76 4.89 -10.49
N TYR A 59 17.68 5.21 -11.42
CA TYR A 59 18.60 4.22 -12.00
C TYR A 59 19.48 3.57 -10.95
N GLU A 60 20.00 4.34 -9.99
CA GLU A 60 20.80 3.83 -8.88
C GLU A 60 20.00 2.85 -8.02
N ILE A 61 18.75 3.18 -7.68
CA ILE A 61 17.87 2.27 -6.93
C ILE A 61 17.62 0.96 -7.70
N HIS A 62 17.39 1.04 -9.02
CA HIS A 62 17.17 -0.16 -9.84
C HIS A 62 18.42 -1.05 -9.91
N ASP A 63 19.59 -0.45 -10.10
CA ASP A 63 20.87 -1.18 -10.13
C ASP A 63 21.15 -1.87 -8.79
N LEU A 64 20.92 -1.18 -7.67
CA LEU A 64 21.03 -1.76 -6.32
C LEU A 64 20.05 -2.91 -6.09
N LEU A 65 18.80 -2.79 -6.55
CA LEU A 65 17.79 -3.86 -6.44
C LEU A 65 18.18 -5.09 -7.26
N GLU A 66 18.71 -4.91 -8.47
CA GLU A 66 19.15 -6.00 -9.34
C GLU A 66 20.35 -6.74 -8.71
N GLN A 67 21.35 -5.98 -8.24
CA GLN A 67 22.50 -6.54 -7.51
C GLN A 67 22.06 -7.29 -6.26
N TRP A 68 21.17 -6.68 -5.46
CA TRP A 68 20.65 -7.29 -4.23
C TRP A 68 19.94 -8.61 -4.54
N LYS A 69 19.08 -8.64 -5.57
CA LYS A 69 18.34 -9.85 -5.97
C LYS A 69 19.28 -10.95 -6.41
N SER A 70 20.28 -10.63 -7.24
CA SER A 70 21.28 -11.61 -7.70
C SER A 70 22.08 -12.19 -6.52
N SER A 71 22.51 -11.34 -5.59
CA SER A 71 23.26 -11.75 -4.39
C SER A 71 22.39 -12.61 -3.46
N PHE A 72 21.12 -12.24 -3.29
CA PHE A 72 20.16 -12.96 -2.46
C PHE A 72 19.81 -14.33 -3.03
N ASP A 73 19.59 -14.43 -4.35
CA ASP A 73 19.32 -15.71 -5.01
C ASP A 73 20.50 -16.68 -4.90
N LYS A 74 21.73 -16.16 -4.98
CA LYS A 74 22.94 -16.96 -4.77
C LYS A 74 23.04 -17.45 -3.33
N PHE A 75 22.81 -16.57 -2.36
CA PHE A 75 22.77 -16.95 -0.94
C PHE A 75 21.72 -18.02 -0.65
N GLU A 76 20.51 -17.89 -1.20
CA GLU A 76 19.42 -18.87 -1.06
C GLU A 76 19.78 -20.22 -1.69
N ALA A 77 20.48 -20.23 -2.82
CA ALA A 77 20.90 -21.46 -3.50
C ALA A 77 22.02 -22.20 -2.75
N GLU A 78 22.89 -21.47 -2.05
CA GLU A 78 24.01 -22.01 -1.29
C GLU A 78 23.62 -22.39 0.15
N THR A 79 22.54 -21.82 0.68
CA THR A 79 22.05 -22.07 2.04
C THR A 79 21.14 -23.30 2.09
N PRO A 80 21.42 -24.29 2.97
CA PRO A 80 20.50 -25.41 3.17
C PRO A 80 19.10 -24.92 3.53
N GLN A 81 18.07 -25.40 2.82
CA GLN A 81 16.67 -25.12 3.14
C GLN A 81 16.23 -25.89 4.38
N ASP A 82 16.74 -25.52 5.55
CA ASP A 82 16.16 -25.96 6.81
C ASP A 82 14.82 -25.23 6.95
N LEU A 83 13.71 -25.99 6.93
CA LEU A 83 12.32 -25.51 7.05
C LEU A 83 12.00 -24.97 8.46
N ILE A 84 12.92 -24.25 9.07
CA ILE A 84 12.70 -23.56 10.35
C ILE A 84 11.86 -22.32 10.04
N GLN A 85 10.74 -22.19 10.77
CA GLN A 85 9.77 -21.09 10.62
C GLN A 85 10.43 -19.70 10.50
N THR A 86 11.47 -19.47 11.29
CA THR A 86 12.20 -18.20 11.33
C THR A 86 12.89 -17.90 10.00
N SER A 87 13.61 -18.86 9.42
CA SER A 87 14.30 -18.69 8.13
C SER A 87 13.31 -18.39 7.01
N LEU A 88 12.18 -19.10 6.99
CA LEU A 88 11.12 -18.86 6.01
C LEU A 88 10.49 -17.46 6.18
N THR A 89 10.24 -17.05 7.42
CA THR A 89 9.72 -15.70 7.71
C THR A 89 10.68 -14.62 7.21
N SER A 90 11.97 -14.76 7.49
CA SER A 90 13.00 -13.84 7.00
C SER A 90 13.06 -13.81 5.48
N ARG A 91 13.05 -14.98 4.82
CA ARG A 91 13.02 -15.06 3.35
C ARG A 91 11.83 -14.33 2.75
N ILE A 92 10.62 -14.65 3.21
CA ILE A 92 9.37 -14.05 2.71
C ILE A 92 9.36 -12.54 2.95
N TRP A 93 9.80 -12.09 4.13
CA TRP A 93 9.91 -10.68 4.47
C TRP A 93 10.83 -9.93 3.49
N LEU A 94 12.05 -10.42 3.28
CA LEU A 94 13.01 -9.79 2.38
C LEU A 94 12.49 -9.71 0.95
N PHE A 95 11.84 -10.78 0.48
CA PHE A 95 11.18 -10.76 -0.83
C PHE A 95 10.06 -9.72 -0.89
N HIS A 96 9.26 -9.54 0.15
CA HIS A 96 8.23 -8.48 0.17
C HIS A 96 8.85 -7.09 0.02
N VAL A 97 9.90 -6.79 0.80
CA VAL A 97 10.58 -5.49 0.73
C VAL A 97 11.13 -5.26 -0.68
N TYR A 98 11.76 -6.27 -1.28
CA TYR A 98 12.24 -6.22 -2.66
C TYR A 98 11.11 -5.93 -3.67
N GLU A 99 10.00 -6.68 -3.62
CA GLU A 99 8.87 -6.51 -4.54
C GLU A 99 8.26 -5.12 -4.41
N VAL A 100 8.10 -4.60 -3.18
CA VAL A 100 7.60 -3.24 -2.96
C VAL A 100 8.55 -2.19 -3.50
N CYS A 101 9.86 -2.32 -3.27
CA CYS A 101 10.85 -1.39 -3.82
C CYS A 101 10.83 -1.39 -5.35
N MET A 102 10.69 -2.57 -5.97
CA MET A 102 10.58 -2.71 -7.42
C MET A 102 9.36 -1.97 -7.99
N VAL A 103 8.20 -2.07 -7.33
CA VAL A 103 7.01 -1.33 -7.77
C VAL A 103 7.19 0.17 -7.52
N LEU A 104 7.52 0.58 -6.28
CA LEU A 104 7.59 1.99 -5.89
C LEU A 104 8.63 2.78 -6.69
N SER A 105 9.76 2.16 -7.03
CA SER A 105 10.81 2.80 -7.84
C SER A 105 10.46 2.92 -9.33
N ARG A 106 9.37 2.29 -9.81
CA ARG A 106 8.99 2.31 -11.24
C ARG A 106 7.69 3.05 -11.50
N VAL A 107 6.80 3.12 -10.51
CA VAL A 107 5.50 3.79 -10.63
C VAL A 107 5.59 5.31 -10.44
N GLN A 108 6.78 5.90 -10.39
CA GLN A 108 6.94 7.27 -9.93
C GLN A 108 6.40 8.32 -10.90
N PHE A 109 6.37 7.98 -12.18
CA PHE A 109 5.94 8.84 -13.28
C PHE A 109 4.72 8.26 -14.00
N VAL A 110 4.01 7.30 -13.37
CA VAL A 110 2.76 6.79 -13.93
C VAL A 110 1.69 7.84 -13.78
N THR A 111 0.97 8.08 -14.86
CA THR A 111 -0.13 9.04 -14.91
C THR A 111 -1.48 8.34 -14.80
N ASP A 112 -1.55 7.06 -15.14
CA ASP A 112 -2.77 6.24 -15.10
C ASP A 112 -2.64 5.17 -14.01
N GLU A 113 -3.72 4.90 -13.26
CA GLU A 113 -3.67 3.84 -12.24
C GLU A 113 -3.70 2.44 -12.88
N MET A 114 -4.10 2.34 -14.14
CA MET A 114 -3.99 1.12 -14.93
C MET A 114 -2.53 0.75 -15.22
N ASP A 115 -1.58 1.69 -15.15
CA ASP A 115 -0.15 1.39 -15.33
C ASP A 115 0.39 0.48 -14.21
N TYR A 116 -0.31 0.39 -13.07
CA TYR A 116 0.00 -0.59 -12.03
C TYR A 116 -0.19 -2.04 -12.50
N ASP A 117 -0.93 -2.29 -13.59
CA ASP A 117 -1.13 -3.62 -14.16
C ASP A 117 0.19 -4.31 -14.54
N ALA A 118 1.20 -3.52 -14.95
CA ALA A 118 2.54 -4.02 -15.25
C ALA A 118 3.21 -4.72 -14.05
N PHE A 119 2.70 -4.45 -12.83
CA PHE A 119 3.20 -4.98 -11.56
C PHE A 119 2.26 -5.99 -10.92
N ILE A 120 1.19 -6.43 -11.59
CA ILE A 120 0.34 -7.54 -11.13
C ILE A 120 1.19 -8.75 -10.69
N PRO A 121 2.22 -9.18 -11.44
CA PRO A 121 3.06 -10.29 -11.00
C PRO A 121 3.75 -10.04 -9.65
N ASN A 122 4.18 -8.80 -9.38
CA ASN A 122 4.81 -8.41 -8.10
C ASN A 122 3.77 -8.48 -6.97
N PHE A 123 2.57 -7.95 -7.19
CA PHE A 123 1.48 -8.02 -6.21
C PHE A 123 1.09 -9.47 -5.89
N THR A 124 0.97 -10.32 -6.90
CA THR A 124 0.66 -11.74 -6.72
C THR A 124 1.74 -12.45 -5.90
N ARG A 125 3.03 -12.26 -6.21
CA ARG A 125 4.14 -12.89 -5.46
C ARG A 125 4.18 -12.44 -3.99
N MET A 126 3.91 -11.17 -3.70
CA MET A 126 3.79 -10.69 -2.32
C MET A 126 2.67 -11.45 -1.60
N VAL A 127 1.48 -11.48 -2.18
CA VAL A 127 0.33 -12.16 -1.56
C VAL A 127 0.54 -13.67 -1.38
N GLU A 128 1.17 -14.33 -2.35
CA GLU A 128 1.51 -15.76 -2.27
C GLU A 128 2.51 -16.05 -1.14
N GLY A 129 3.57 -15.26 -1.02
CA GLY A 129 4.53 -15.40 0.07
C GLY A 129 3.87 -15.18 1.44
N ALA A 130 3.02 -14.16 1.57
CA ALA A 130 2.27 -13.92 2.79
C ALA A 130 1.30 -15.08 3.11
N ARG A 131 0.66 -15.67 2.09
CA ARG A 131 -0.19 -16.86 2.26
C ARG A 131 0.59 -18.05 2.79
N GLU A 132 1.80 -18.31 2.28
CA GLU A 132 2.69 -19.36 2.78
C GLU A 132 2.99 -19.17 4.27
N LEU A 133 3.36 -17.94 4.66
CA LEU A 133 3.63 -17.60 6.06
C LEU A 133 2.39 -17.77 6.96
N ALA A 134 1.21 -17.37 6.46
CA ALA A 134 -0.04 -17.50 7.19
C ALA A 134 -0.43 -18.96 7.43
N GLY A 135 -0.16 -19.86 6.48
CA GLY A 135 -0.43 -21.30 6.60
C GLY A 135 0.32 -21.99 7.74
N LEU A 136 1.39 -21.38 8.24
CA LEU A 136 2.22 -21.92 9.31
C LEU A 136 1.85 -21.39 10.69
N ARG A 137 1.02 -20.33 10.77
CA ARG A 137 0.57 -19.80 12.06
C ARG A 137 -0.46 -20.74 12.68
N THR A 138 -0.11 -21.36 13.79
CA THR A 138 -0.96 -22.32 14.51
C THR A 138 -2.11 -21.65 15.28
N ARG A 139 -2.00 -20.35 15.59
CA ARG A 139 -3.11 -19.50 16.10
C ARG A 139 -2.96 -18.04 15.64
N PRO A 140 -4.03 -17.39 15.16
CA PRO A 140 -4.06 -15.95 14.97
C PRO A 140 -4.35 -15.30 16.32
N THR A 141 -3.33 -15.07 17.14
CA THR A 141 -3.43 -14.04 18.19
C THR A 141 -2.69 -12.83 17.66
N PRO A 142 -3.40 -11.75 17.29
CA PRO A 142 -2.75 -10.50 16.94
C PRO A 142 -1.87 -10.07 18.11
N SER A 143 -0.59 -9.87 17.85
CA SER A 143 0.26 -9.12 18.79
C SER A 143 -0.30 -7.71 18.90
N GLU A 144 -0.36 -7.15 20.11
CA GLU A 144 -0.96 -5.82 20.33
C GLU A 144 -0.12 -4.71 19.66
N PHE A 145 1.21 -4.88 19.60
CA PHE A 145 2.11 -3.85 19.09
C PHE A 145 3.47 -4.42 18.63
N HIS A 146 3.92 -4.00 17.44
CA HIS A 146 5.29 -4.22 16.95
C HIS A 146 5.98 -2.87 16.68
N PHE A 147 7.23 -2.72 17.14
CA PHE A 147 8.02 -1.50 16.90
C PHE A 147 8.52 -1.39 15.45
N GLU A 148 8.84 -2.52 14.84
CA GLU A 148 9.31 -2.58 13.46
C GLU A 148 8.13 -2.56 12.48
N MET A 149 8.37 -2.06 11.27
CA MET A 149 7.43 -2.19 10.18
C MET A 149 7.22 -3.68 9.91
N GLY A 150 5.98 -4.15 9.98
CA GLY A 150 5.63 -5.52 9.63
C GLY A 150 4.98 -5.58 8.24
N PHE A 151 4.13 -6.57 8.03
CA PHE A 151 3.53 -6.82 6.72
C PHE A 151 2.41 -5.84 6.35
N ALA A 152 1.93 -5.03 7.31
CA ALA A 152 0.77 -4.16 7.12
C ALA A 152 0.89 -3.20 5.93
N PRO A 153 1.95 -2.37 5.78
CA PRO A 153 2.06 -1.46 4.65
C PRO A 153 2.14 -2.16 3.29
N TYR A 154 2.77 -3.34 3.23
CA TYR A 154 2.98 -4.05 1.96
C TYR A 154 1.71 -4.75 1.48
N LEU A 155 1.01 -5.43 2.38
CA LEU A 155 -0.28 -6.04 2.06
C LEU A 155 -1.35 -4.97 1.81
N PHE A 156 -1.31 -3.87 2.57
CA PHE A 156 -2.17 -2.73 2.30
C PHE A 156 -1.90 -2.16 0.90
N PHE A 157 -0.63 -1.97 0.53
CA PHE A 157 -0.25 -1.49 -0.81
C PHE A 157 -0.78 -2.41 -1.92
N ALA A 158 -0.63 -3.73 -1.78
CA ALA A 158 -1.20 -4.70 -2.71
C ALA A 158 -2.74 -4.60 -2.78
N ALA A 159 -3.41 -4.46 -1.64
CA ALA A 159 -4.86 -4.33 -1.57
C ALA A 159 -5.38 -3.06 -2.25
N ILE A 160 -4.67 -1.93 -2.15
CA ILE A 160 -5.15 -0.65 -2.71
C ILE A 160 -4.68 -0.39 -4.15
N LYS A 161 -3.52 -0.91 -4.58
CA LYS A 161 -2.95 -0.61 -5.91
C LYS A 161 -3.15 -1.71 -6.94
N CYS A 162 -3.18 -2.99 -6.58
CA CYS A 162 -3.50 -4.03 -7.55
C CYS A 162 -4.95 -3.83 -8.07
N ARG A 163 -5.20 -4.16 -9.35
CA ARG A 163 -6.55 -4.12 -9.97
C ARG A 163 -7.25 -5.48 -9.97
N VAL A 164 -6.52 -6.56 -9.70
CA VAL A 164 -7.03 -7.94 -9.66
C VAL A 164 -7.74 -8.20 -8.34
N LEU A 165 -9.07 -8.31 -8.36
CA LEU A 165 -9.92 -8.42 -7.18
C LEU A 165 -9.47 -9.52 -6.20
N GLU A 166 -9.13 -10.70 -6.72
CA GLU A 166 -8.73 -11.87 -5.93
C GLU A 166 -7.43 -11.60 -5.15
N THR A 167 -6.47 -10.93 -5.78
CA THR A 167 -5.21 -10.55 -5.14
C THR A 167 -5.47 -9.54 -4.02
N ARG A 168 -6.38 -8.59 -4.24
CA ARG A 168 -6.72 -7.53 -3.26
C ARG A 168 -7.46 -8.08 -2.04
N ILE A 169 -8.48 -8.91 -2.28
CA ILE A 169 -9.25 -9.56 -1.20
C ILE A 169 -8.33 -10.47 -0.38
N GLU A 170 -7.46 -11.23 -1.02
CA GLU A 170 -6.53 -12.09 -0.29
C GLU A 170 -5.52 -11.27 0.51
N ALA A 171 -4.96 -10.19 -0.05
CA ALA A 171 -4.09 -9.27 0.68
C ALA A 171 -4.80 -8.72 1.94
N LEU A 172 -6.04 -8.24 1.78
CA LEU A 172 -6.86 -7.74 2.88
C LEU A 172 -7.11 -8.81 3.95
N ARG A 173 -7.47 -10.04 3.55
CA ARG A 173 -7.64 -11.17 4.46
C ARG A 173 -6.36 -11.48 5.23
N LEU A 174 -5.20 -11.46 4.54
CA LEU A 174 -3.90 -11.72 5.14
C LEU A 174 -3.48 -10.63 6.12
N MET A 175 -3.91 -9.37 5.94
CA MET A 175 -3.69 -8.33 6.95
C MET A 175 -4.28 -8.71 8.30
N GLY A 176 -5.50 -9.27 8.32
CA GLY A 176 -6.16 -9.75 9.54
C GLY A 176 -5.49 -10.98 10.18
N VAL A 177 -4.66 -11.71 9.44
CA VAL A 177 -3.96 -12.92 9.93
C VAL A 177 -2.53 -12.63 10.35
N LEU A 178 -1.83 -11.79 9.59
CA LEU A 178 -0.39 -11.60 9.71
C LEU A 178 0.00 -10.38 10.53
N CYS A 179 -0.77 -9.31 10.46
CA CYS A 179 -0.37 -8.02 11.01
C CYS A 179 -0.67 -7.91 12.50
N ALA A 180 0.19 -7.21 13.24
CA ALA A 180 -0.13 -6.77 14.59
C ALA A 180 -1.27 -5.73 14.55
N ALA A 181 -1.95 -5.50 15.68
CA ALA A 181 -2.96 -4.45 15.75
C ALA A 181 -2.36 -3.07 15.41
N GLN A 182 -1.11 -2.85 15.84
CA GLN A 182 -0.30 -1.67 15.56
C GLN A 182 1.13 -2.08 15.17
N GLU A 183 1.61 -1.60 14.03
CA GLU A 183 2.98 -1.80 13.52
C GLU A 183 3.63 -0.44 13.29
N SER A 184 4.47 0.02 14.22
CA SER A 184 5.00 1.38 14.22
C SER A 184 3.85 2.42 14.13
N LEU A 185 3.78 3.22 13.05
CA LEU A 185 2.71 4.20 12.79
C LEU A 185 1.46 3.58 12.12
N TRP A 186 1.50 2.30 11.74
CA TRP A 186 0.44 1.64 10.99
C TRP A 186 -0.56 0.96 11.90
N ASN A 187 -1.78 1.46 11.92
CA ASN A 187 -2.90 0.81 12.59
C ASN A 187 -3.58 -0.17 11.63
N SER A 188 -3.43 -1.48 11.87
CA SER A 188 -3.90 -2.52 10.93
C SER A 188 -5.41 -2.48 10.71
N HIS A 189 -6.21 -2.23 11.76
CA HIS A 189 -7.67 -2.09 11.63
C HIS A 189 -8.04 -0.93 10.71
N THR A 190 -7.46 0.25 10.91
CA THR A 190 -7.70 1.43 10.07
C THR A 190 -7.34 1.15 8.61
N LEU A 191 -6.18 0.52 8.37
CA LEU A 191 -5.76 0.17 7.01
C LEU A 191 -6.69 -0.84 6.35
N GLN A 192 -7.17 -1.85 7.09
CA GLN A 192 -8.13 -2.82 6.56
C GLN A 192 -9.45 -2.16 6.17
N VAL A 193 -9.97 -1.25 6.99
CA VAL A 193 -11.20 -0.48 6.68
C VAL A 193 -11.02 0.35 5.41
N VAL A 194 -9.90 1.06 5.29
CA VAL A 194 -9.58 1.88 4.11
C VAL A 194 -9.42 0.99 2.87
N ALA A 195 -8.68 -0.11 2.96
CA ALA A 195 -8.45 -1.02 1.84
C ALA A 195 -9.74 -1.68 1.36
N GLN A 196 -10.58 -2.17 2.29
CA GLN A 196 -11.91 -2.69 1.97
C GLN A 196 -12.73 -1.64 1.22
N ARG A 197 -12.73 -0.39 1.70
CA ARG A 197 -13.52 0.66 1.07
C ARG A 197 -13.04 0.99 -0.34
N ILE A 198 -11.73 1.06 -0.55
CA ILE A 198 -11.15 1.27 -1.88
C ILE A 198 -11.56 0.12 -2.82
N ILE A 199 -11.48 -1.14 -2.37
CA ILE A 199 -11.93 -2.30 -3.15
C ILE A 199 -13.41 -2.15 -3.51
N ASP A 200 -14.26 -1.79 -2.54
CA ASP A 200 -15.71 -1.65 -2.75
C ASP A 200 -16.06 -0.54 -3.74
N LEU A 201 -15.36 0.59 -3.68
CA LEU A 201 -15.57 1.73 -4.56
C LEU A 201 -15.14 1.39 -5.99
N GLU A 202 -13.94 0.84 -6.15
CA GLU A 202 -13.36 0.60 -7.47
C GLU A 202 -14.05 -0.54 -8.21
N HIS A 203 -14.36 -1.63 -7.49
CA HIS A 203 -15.04 -2.76 -8.10
C HIS A 203 -16.56 -2.55 -8.18
N GLY A 204 -17.15 -1.67 -7.38
CA GLY A 204 -18.59 -1.45 -7.36
C GLY A 204 -19.36 -2.49 -6.54
N ILE A 205 -18.77 -2.92 -5.41
CA ILE A 205 -19.31 -3.98 -4.52
C ILE A 205 -20.24 -3.38 -3.43
N SER A 206 -20.44 -2.06 -3.44
CA SER A 206 -21.24 -1.35 -2.44
C SER A 206 -22.73 -1.70 -2.53
N GLY A 207 -23.19 -2.63 -1.67
CA GLY A 207 -24.60 -2.94 -1.47
C GLY A 207 -24.98 -4.35 -1.91
N GLN A 208 -24.79 -5.32 -0.99
CA GLN A 208 -25.45 -6.63 -0.81
C GLN A 208 -26.07 -7.42 -2.00
N ASP A 209 -25.68 -7.20 -3.25
CA ASP A 209 -26.11 -8.06 -4.35
C ASP A 209 -24.98 -8.97 -4.83
N VAL A 210 -25.11 -10.26 -4.51
CA VAL A 210 -24.18 -11.32 -4.94
C VAL A 210 -24.09 -11.36 -6.47
N GLU A 211 -25.17 -10.98 -7.16
CA GLU A 211 -25.22 -10.92 -8.62
C GLU A 211 -24.32 -9.80 -9.18
N SER A 212 -24.25 -8.65 -8.50
CA SER A 212 -23.31 -7.56 -8.86
C SER A 212 -21.86 -8.00 -8.69
N PHE A 213 -21.55 -8.74 -7.61
CA PHE A 213 -20.21 -9.28 -7.37
C PHE A 213 -19.77 -10.27 -8.45
N MET A 214 -20.66 -11.19 -8.85
CA MET A 214 -20.36 -12.17 -9.91
C MET A 214 -20.09 -11.53 -11.27
N THR A 215 -20.77 -10.42 -11.57
CA THR A 215 -20.61 -9.72 -12.85
C THR A 215 -19.29 -8.96 -12.94
N GLN A 216 -18.70 -8.59 -11.79
CA GLN A 216 -17.44 -7.86 -11.67
C GLN A 216 -16.22 -8.79 -11.51
N TYR A 217 -16.45 -10.08 -11.29
CA TYR A 217 -15.39 -11.07 -11.14
C TYR A 217 -14.58 -11.19 -12.45
N GLY A 218 -13.24 -11.13 -12.34
CA GLY A 218 -12.33 -11.14 -13.50
C GLY A 218 -12.31 -9.86 -14.35
N VAL A 219 -13.08 -8.83 -14.00
CA VAL A 219 -13.06 -7.52 -14.68
C VAL A 219 -12.18 -6.56 -13.88
N LEU A 220 -11.15 -6.00 -14.52
CA LEU A 220 -10.31 -4.99 -13.89
C LEU A 220 -11.04 -3.63 -13.89
N PRO A 221 -11.12 -2.92 -12.75
CA PRO A 221 -11.84 -1.65 -12.65
C PRO A 221 -11.20 -0.62 -13.58
N PRO A 222 -11.97 0.13 -14.39
CA PRO A 222 -11.40 1.12 -15.30
C PRO A 222 -10.85 2.31 -14.51
N ASP A 223 -10.00 3.11 -15.16
CA ASP A 223 -9.27 4.20 -14.53
C ASP A 223 -10.18 5.24 -13.85
N GLU A 224 -11.36 5.52 -14.41
CA GLU A 224 -12.35 6.44 -13.82
C GLU A 224 -12.93 5.98 -12.48
N MET A 225 -12.82 4.68 -12.17
CA MET A 225 -13.28 4.12 -10.90
C MET A 225 -12.15 4.10 -9.86
N ARG A 226 -10.89 4.33 -10.27
CA ARG A 226 -9.71 4.16 -9.43
C ARG A 226 -9.55 5.30 -8.43
N VAL A 227 -9.19 4.92 -7.20
CA VAL A 227 -8.84 5.87 -6.14
C VAL A 227 -7.38 6.30 -6.32
N ARG A 228 -7.17 7.58 -6.67
CA ARG A 228 -5.84 8.16 -6.87
C ARG A 228 -5.06 8.30 -5.58
N HIS A 229 -5.75 8.85 -4.58
CA HIS A 229 -5.19 9.15 -3.28
C HIS A 229 -6.26 9.06 -2.21
N PHE A 230 -5.85 8.90 -0.96
CA PHE A 230 -6.77 8.93 0.16
C PHE A 230 -6.10 9.61 1.35
N VAL A 231 -6.92 10.21 2.22
CA VAL A 231 -6.47 10.86 3.44
C VAL A 231 -7.30 10.34 4.59
N ILE A 232 -6.61 9.92 5.65
CA ILE A 232 -7.23 9.56 6.93
C ILE A 232 -7.20 10.80 7.82
N GLY A 233 -8.38 11.35 8.10
CA GLY A 233 -8.57 12.48 8.99
C GLY A 233 -8.40 12.10 10.47
N PRO A 234 -8.39 13.10 11.36
CA PRO A 234 -8.38 12.86 12.80
C PRO A 234 -9.65 12.12 13.24
N THR A 235 -9.59 11.52 14.43
CA THR A 235 -10.82 11.02 15.08
C THR A 235 -11.63 12.22 15.55
N GLU A 236 -12.90 12.29 15.14
CA GLU A 236 -13.84 13.33 15.53
C GLU A 236 -15.04 12.73 16.25
N SER A 237 -15.61 13.52 17.16
CA SER A 237 -16.88 13.20 17.83
C SER A 237 -18.01 13.88 17.06
N GLY A 238 -18.95 13.09 16.55
CA GLY A 238 -20.19 13.57 15.97
C GLY A 238 -21.06 14.28 17.01
N SER A 239 -21.97 15.14 16.54
CA SER A 239 -22.94 15.84 17.38
C SER A 239 -23.90 14.92 18.13
N ASP A 240 -24.03 13.68 17.66
CA ASP A 240 -24.82 12.59 18.24
C ASP A 240 -24.03 11.74 19.27
N GLY A 241 -22.76 12.07 19.52
CA GLY A 241 -21.88 11.31 20.40
C GLY A 241 -21.20 10.10 19.73
N SER A 242 -21.42 9.88 18.42
CA SER A 242 -20.64 8.92 17.65
C SER A 242 -19.18 9.34 17.58
N VAL A 243 -18.25 8.39 17.58
CA VAL A 243 -16.81 8.67 17.42
C VAL A 243 -16.34 7.97 16.16
N GLY A 244 -15.88 8.75 15.19
CA GLY A 244 -15.50 8.26 13.88
C GLY A 244 -14.24 8.95 13.35
N ARG A 245 -13.80 8.49 12.19
CA ARG A 245 -12.71 9.12 11.44
C ARG A 245 -13.19 9.44 10.05
N ASP A 246 -12.80 10.61 9.58
CA ASP A 246 -13.10 11.02 8.22
C ASP A 246 -12.10 10.41 7.25
N LEU A 247 -12.61 9.89 6.14
CA LEU A 247 -11.83 9.41 5.00
C LEU A 247 -12.17 10.29 3.81
N THR A 248 -11.14 10.81 3.18
CA THR A 248 -11.27 11.52 1.91
C THR A 248 -10.61 10.71 0.81
N PHE A 249 -11.37 10.34 -0.21
CA PHE A 249 -10.87 9.65 -1.40
C PHE A 249 -10.82 10.62 -2.57
N TYR A 250 -9.70 10.61 -3.29
CA TYR A 250 -9.48 11.40 -4.50
C TYR A 250 -9.80 10.52 -5.69
N MET A 251 -10.92 10.82 -6.34
CA MET A 251 -11.49 10.05 -7.43
C MET A 251 -11.32 10.82 -8.75
N THR A 252 -11.37 10.10 -9.86
CA THR A 252 -11.29 10.68 -11.21
C THR A 252 -12.68 10.95 -11.79
N THR A 253 -12.84 12.13 -12.39
CA THR A 253 -14.01 12.46 -13.21
C THR A 253 -13.83 11.89 -14.62
N LYS A 254 -14.94 11.70 -15.36
CA LYS A 254 -14.91 11.24 -16.76
C LYS A 254 -14.09 12.15 -17.69
N ASP A 255 -13.94 13.41 -17.34
CA ASP A 255 -13.20 14.42 -18.12
C ASP A 255 -11.72 14.52 -17.70
N GLY A 256 -11.23 13.61 -16.85
CA GLY A 256 -9.83 13.56 -16.40
C GLY A 256 -9.47 14.45 -15.20
N GLY A 257 -10.41 15.27 -14.71
CA GLY A 257 -10.25 16.04 -13.46
C GLY A 257 -10.43 15.18 -12.19
N LEU A 258 -10.19 15.75 -11.01
CA LEU A 258 -10.37 15.07 -9.73
C LEU A 258 -11.62 15.55 -8.99
N TYR A 259 -12.27 14.64 -8.25
CA TYR A 259 -13.28 14.99 -7.25
C TYR A 259 -13.00 14.28 -5.94
N LEU A 260 -13.44 14.88 -4.84
CA LEU A 260 -13.31 14.33 -3.50
C LEU A 260 -14.58 13.58 -3.13
N LYS A 261 -14.43 12.38 -2.59
CA LYS A 261 -15.49 11.64 -1.92
C LYS A 261 -15.14 11.55 -0.44
N ARG A 262 -15.97 12.12 0.43
CA ARG A 262 -15.73 12.13 1.89
C ARG A 262 -16.72 11.20 2.57
N GLU A 263 -16.19 10.31 3.41
CA GLU A 263 -17.00 9.36 4.17
C GLU A 263 -16.51 9.30 5.61
N ARG A 264 -17.40 8.98 6.53
CA ARG A 264 -17.03 8.77 7.94
C ARG A 264 -17.16 7.30 8.30
N PHE A 265 -16.12 6.75 8.92
CA PHE A 265 -16.20 5.40 9.50
C PHE A 265 -16.19 5.47 11.03
N PRO A 266 -17.13 4.78 11.70
CA PRO A 266 -17.16 4.71 13.15
C PRO A 266 -16.00 3.88 13.69
N THR A 267 -15.50 4.25 14.87
CA THR A 267 -14.41 3.55 15.55
C THR A 267 -14.85 2.29 16.31
N LYS A 268 -16.17 2.09 16.50
CA LYS A 268 -16.75 0.90 17.13
C LYS A 268 -17.15 -0.15 16.09
N GLY A 269 -16.78 -1.40 16.33
CA GLY A 269 -17.05 -2.52 15.42
C GLY A 269 -18.54 -2.90 15.31
N PRO A 270 -18.91 -3.69 14.28
CA PRO A 270 -20.29 -4.00 13.91
C PRO A 270 -21.13 -4.72 14.98
N ASN A 271 -20.54 -5.24 16.06
CA ASN A 271 -21.26 -5.99 17.09
C ASN A 271 -22.06 -5.13 18.09
N GLU A 272 -22.04 -3.79 17.96
CA GLU A 272 -22.97 -2.89 18.67
C GLU A 272 -23.97 -2.20 17.71
N ALA A 273 -23.86 -2.41 16.40
CA ALA A 273 -24.81 -1.89 15.42
C ALA A 273 -25.96 -2.89 15.27
N ALA A 274 -27.19 -2.42 15.54
CA ALA A 274 -28.41 -3.19 15.45
C ALA A 274 -28.57 -3.90 14.08
N GLU A 275 -29.18 -5.09 14.09
CA GLU A 275 -29.63 -5.81 12.89
C GLU A 275 -30.37 -4.84 11.94
N GLY A 276 -29.82 -4.61 10.75
CA GLY A 276 -30.44 -3.84 9.67
C GLY A 276 -29.79 -2.50 9.29
N ALA A 277 -28.63 -2.12 9.85
CA ALA A 277 -27.98 -0.85 9.49
C ALA A 277 -27.15 -0.94 8.18
N PRO A 278 -27.32 0.00 7.23
CA PRO A 278 -26.59 0.02 5.97
C PRO A 278 -25.14 0.47 6.19
N GLY A 279 -24.18 -0.39 5.85
CA GLY A 279 -22.79 -0.03 5.56
C GLY A 279 -21.92 0.36 6.77
N VAL A 280 -20.64 -0.01 6.70
CA VAL A 280 -19.58 0.36 7.68
C VAL A 280 -19.24 1.87 7.63
N PHE A 281 -19.90 2.64 6.77
CA PHE A 281 -19.63 4.05 6.51
C PHE A 281 -20.94 4.84 6.62
N GLU A 282 -20.94 5.88 7.45
CA GLU A 282 -22.06 6.82 7.53
C GLU A 282 -21.79 8.02 6.62
N VAL A 283 -22.83 8.38 5.85
CA VAL A 283 -23.05 9.62 5.06
C VAL A 283 -21.88 10.04 4.14
N ASP A 284 -22.15 10.11 2.83
CA ASP A 284 -21.28 10.84 1.89
C ASP A 284 -21.34 12.32 2.25
N LEU A 285 -20.30 12.82 2.90
CA LEU A 285 -20.34 14.11 3.58
C LEU A 285 -20.29 15.29 2.60
N GLU A 286 -19.73 15.10 1.39
CA GLU A 286 -19.74 16.08 0.29
C GLU A 286 -18.92 15.55 -0.90
N MET A 287 -19.43 15.77 -2.13
CA MET A 287 -18.68 15.60 -3.37
C MET A 287 -18.20 16.96 -3.89
N ASP A 288 -16.92 17.28 -3.65
CA ASP A 288 -16.31 18.51 -4.18
C ASP A 288 -15.51 18.20 -5.45
N LYS A 289 -15.83 18.87 -6.56
CA LYS A 289 -14.93 18.88 -7.72
C LYS A 289 -13.77 19.81 -7.41
N LEU A 290 -12.54 19.30 -7.49
CA LEU A 290 -11.35 20.13 -7.32
C LEU A 290 -11.08 20.90 -8.61
N SER A 291 -10.95 22.22 -8.51
CA SER A 291 -10.24 23.01 -9.51
C SER A 291 -8.74 22.73 -9.42
N LEU A 292 -8.01 22.81 -10.54
CA LEU A 292 -6.56 22.56 -10.57
C LEU A 292 -5.79 23.42 -9.55
N SER A 293 -6.28 24.62 -9.22
CA SER A 293 -5.69 25.53 -8.23
C SER A 293 -5.87 25.13 -6.75
N GLU A 294 -6.84 24.28 -6.42
CA GLU A 294 -7.09 23.87 -5.01
C GLU A 294 -6.11 22.79 -4.54
N ILE A 295 -5.52 22.04 -5.49
CA ILE A 295 -4.48 21.04 -5.25
C ILE A 295 -3.18 21.71 -4.73
N GLU A 296 -2.86 22.93 -5.20
CA GLU A 296 -1.67 23.72 -4.82
C GLU A 296 -1.67 24.14 -3.34
N THR A 297 -2.83 24.44 -2.76
CA THR A 297 -2.96 24.89 -1.36
C THR A 297 -2.88 23.78 -0.32
N TRP A 298 -3.11 22.53 -0.72
CA TRP A 298 -3.21 21.42 0.23
C TRP A 298 -1.88 20.68 0.43
N SER A 299 -1.05 20.58 -0.62
CA SER A 299 0.32 20.03 -0.57
C SER A 299 1.26 20.88 0.31
N SER A 300 1.02 22.19 0.35
CA SER A 300 1.81 23.18 1.09
C SER A 300 1.51 23.20 2.60
N THR A 301 0.36 22.70 3.05
CA THR A 301 -0.09 22.85 4.45
C THR A 301 0.26 21.66 5.35
N LYS A 302 0.64 20.49 4.80
CA LYS A 302 0.94 19.27 5.59
C LYS A 302 2.31 18.60 5.35
N SER A 303 3.16 19.15 4.50
CA SER A 303 4.59 18.76 4.47
C SER A 303 5.36 19.22 5.72
N GLY A 304 4.71 19.95 6.64
CA GLY A 304 5.28 20.50 7.87
C GLY A 304 4.89 19.80 9.19
N SER A 305 4.52 18.52 9.18
CA SER A 305 4.41 17.75 10.43
C SER A 305 5.11 16.39 10.29
N VAL A 306 6.38 16.42 10.69
CA VAL A 306 7.33 15.36 11.08
C VAL A 306 6.84 13.92 10.96
#